data_AF-A0A2V8CMA1-F1
#
_entry.id   AF-A0A2V8CMA1-F1
#
_cell.length_a   1.000
_cell.length_b   1.000
_cell.length_c   1.000
_cell.angle_alpha   90.00
_cell.angle_beta   90.00
_cell.angle_gamma   90.00
#
_symmetry.space_group_name_H-M   'P 1'
#
loop_
_entity.id
_entity.type
_entity.pdbx_description
1 polymer ?
#
loop_
_entity_poly.entity_id
_entity_poly.type
_entity_poly.pdbx_seq_one_letter_code
_entity_poly.pdbx_strand_id
1 'polypeptide(L)'
;MRVPTRSFIMLAMLGFLGLAMLAACGSPSTTAANASTQPAAAPAAQEKGGQEEFGPYELVANWPQPLPDGDDGVKHDGWTWGSVGAVYAETPDRIWIAQRGELPLPAGAKPWTPYGMLQPPRTATGNDDGLGATCEPAEKRGWQRRYHHVIFVVDRNGKMVQGWPQHDKLFEMTCGRGPHKIKMNPY
;
A
#
# COMPACT_ATOMS: atom_id res chain seq x y z
N MET A 1 -47.08 -45.18 5.30
CA MET A 1 -46.29 -45.76 6.41
C MET A 1 -45.89 -44.61 7.33
N ARG A 2 -46.43 -44.60 8.57
CA ARG A 2 -46.14 -43.77 9.75
C ARG A 2 -46.09 -42.22 9.64
N VAL A 3 -47.17 -41.62 10.15
CA VAL A 3 -47.25 -40.31 10.83
C VAL A 3 -46.75 -40.50 12.28
N PRO A 4 -46.18 -39.50 12.99
CA PRO A 4 -46.94 -38.50 13.79
C PRO A 4 -46.38 -37.05 13.64
N THR A 5 -47.17 -35.98 13.43
CA THR A 5 -48.03 -35.18 14.36
C THR A 5 -47.26 -34.65 15.58
N ARG A 6 -47.24 -33.36 15.97
CA ARG A 6 -48.29 -32.43 16.48
C ARG A 6 -47.55 -31.14 16.91
N SER A 7 -48.09 -29.95 17.15
CA SER A 7 -49.38 -29.27 17.00
C SER A 7 -49.11 -27.80 17.41
N PHE A 8 -49.75 -26.86 16.75
CA PHE A 8 -49.99 -25.49 17.21
C PHE A 8 -50.84 -25.48 18.49
N ILE A 9 -50.49 -24.67 19.51
CA ILE A 9 -51.47 -24.01 20.40
C ILE A 9 -50.93 -22.64 20.84
N MET A 10 -51.67 -21.59 20.46
CA MET A 10 -51.63 -20.22 20.96
C MET A 10 -52.67 -20.13 22.09
N LEU A 11 -52.38 -19.54 23.26
CA LEU A 11 -53.41 -19.02 24.17
C LEU A 11 -52.85 -17.96 25.14
N ALA A 12 -53.77 -17.10 25.58
CA ALA A 12 -53.59 -15.75 26.07
C ALA A 12 -53.41 -15.61 27.60
N MET A 13 -53.14 -14.34 27.97
CA MET A 13 -52.98 -13.71 29.30
C MET A 13 -53.92 -14.13 30.43
N LEU A 14 -53.42 -13.96 31.66
CA LEU A 14 -53.99 -13.30 32.87
C LEU A 14 -52.99 -13.61 34.01
N GLY A 15 -52.35 -12.70 34.74
CA GLY A 15 -52.80 -11.48 35.40
C GLY A 15 -52.46 -11.63 36.88
N PHE A 16 -51.44 -10.93 37.39
CA PHE A 16 -51.31 -10.69 38.84
C PHE A 16 -50.78 -9.28 39.10
N LEU A 17 -51.62 -8.56 39.84
CA LEU A 17 -51.52 -7.19 40.30
C LEU A 17 -50.56 -7.14 41.50
N GLY A 18 -49.62 -6.21 41.50
CA GLY A 18 -48.72 -5.96 42.63
C GLY A 18 -48.25 -4.51 42.63
N LEU A 19 -49.11 -3.63 43.13
CA LEU A 19 -48.86 -2.20 43.30
C LEU A 19 -48.16 -1.98 44.66
N ALA A 20 -46.95 -1.43 44.66
CA ALA A 20 -46.36 -0.79 45.84
C ALA A 20 -45.63 0.49 45.39
N MET A 21 -46.31 1.62 45.53
CA MET A 21 -45.72 2.95 45.48
C MET A 21 -44.90 3.18 46.75
N LEU A 22 -43.64 3.56 46.59
CA LEU A 22 -42.90 4.38 47.55
C LEU A 22 -42.30 5.55 46.78
N ALA A 23 -42.89 6.72 46.98
CA ALA A 23 -42.40 7.99 46.49
C ALA A 23 -41.15 8.39 47.27
N ALA A 24 -40.00 8.44 46.59
CA ALA A 24 -38.80 9.10 47.09
C ALA A 24 -38.42 10.21 46.11
N CYS A 25 -38.67 11.45 46.51
CA CYS A 25 -38.16 12.63 45.82
C CYS A 25 -36.65 12.70 45.98
N GLY A 26 -35.90 12.34 44.94
CA GLY A 26 -34.46 12.58 44.82
C GLY A 26 -34.18 13.21 43.46
N SER A 27 -33.61 14.41 43.48
CA SER A 27 -33.26 15.19 42.28
C SER A 27 -32.36 14.38 41.32
N PRO A 28 -32.56 14.44 39.99
CA PRO A 28 -31.63 13.85 39.05
C PRO A 28 -30.37 14.72 38.96
N SER A 29 -29.34 14.34 39.70
CA SER A 29 -27.97 14.79 39.43
C SER A 29 -27.50 14.09 38.16
N THR A 30 -27.53 14.79 37.03
CA THR A 30 -26.79 14.40 35.82
C THR A 30 -25.30 14.41 36.15
N THR A 31 -24.76 13.26 36.55
CA THR A 31 -23.32 12.98 36.48
C THR A 31 -22.95 12.88 35.01
N ALA A 32 -22.34 13.94 34.48
CA ALA A 32 -21.57 13.84 33.25
C ALA A 32 -20.51 12.75 33.45
N ALA A 33 -20.64 11.65 32.71
CA ALA A 33 -19.59 10.65 32.65
C ALA A 33 -18.35 11.33 32.06
N ASN A 34 -17.33 11.53 32.90
CA ASN A 34 -15.98 11.83 32.44
C ASN A 34 -15.51 10.63 31.63
N ALA A 35 -15.64 10.71 30.30
CA ALA A 35 -14.88 9.87 29.40
C ALA A 35 -13.41 10.27 29.59
N SER A 36 -12.71 9.54 30.45
CA SER A 36 -11.26 9.63 30.53
C SER A 36 -10.71 9.23 29.17
N THR A 37 -10.24 10.21 28.39
CA THR A 37 -9.45 9.98 27.18
C THR A 37 -8.17 9.29 27.62
N GLN A 38 -8.19 7.96 27.60
CA GLN A 38 -6.99 7.17 27.85
C GLN A 38 -6.01 7.52 26.72
N PRO A 39 -4.78 7.96 27.02
CA PRO A 39 -3.78 8.17 25.99
C PRO A 39 -3.64 6.86 25.22
N ALA A 40 -3.80 6.92 23.90
CA ALA A 40 -3.52 5.77 23.05
C ALA A 40 -2.10 5.29 23.38
N ALA A 41 -1.98 4.03 23.81
CA ALA A 41 -0.68 3.44 24.08
C ALA A 41 0.19 3.64 22.83
N ALA A 42 1.40 4.16 23.02
CA ALA A 42 2.37 4.26 21.95
C ALA A 42 2.50 2.86 21.31
N PRO A 43 2.44 2.73 19.97
CA PRO A 43 2.57 1.43 19.33
C PRO A 43 3.87 0.78 19.82
N ALA A 44 3.75 -0.45 20.32
CA ALA A 44 4.90 -1.22 20.75
C ALA A 44 5.92 -1.25 19.60
N ALA A 45 7.19 -1.06 19.91
CA ALA A 45 8.24 -1.13 18.91
C ALA A 45 8.15 -2.48 18.20
N GLN A 46 7.86 -2.45 16.90
CA GLN A 46 7.78 -3.66 16.10
C GLN A 46 9.15 -4.33 16.09
N GLU A 47 9.17 -5.66 16.26
CA GLU A 47 10.41 -6.42 16.13
C GLU A 47 11.02 -6.16 14.76
N LYS A 48 12.34 -5.95 14.71
CA LYS A 48 13.05 -5.70 13.45
C LYS A 48 13.78 -6.96 13.04
N GLY A 49 13.65 -7.34 11.77
CA GLY A 49 14.41 -8.43 11.18
C GLY A 49 13.52 -9.61 10.79
N GLY A 50 13.92 -10.83 11.13
CA GLY A 50 13.25 -12.06 10.70
C GLY A 50 13.89 -12.66 9.44
N GLN A 51 13.74 -13.97 9.28
CA GLN A 51 14.21 -14.72 8.11
C GLN A 51 13.08 -15.06 7.13
N GLU A 52 11.83 -14.87 7.57
CA GLU A 52 10.67 -15.12 6.73
C GLU A 52 10.51 -14.04 5.65
N GLU A 53 9.73 -14.31 4.62
CA GLU A 53 9.62 -13.47 3.41
C GLU A 53 9.41 -11.98 3.70
N PHE A 54 8.60 -11.67 4.72
CA PHE A 54 8.36 -10.31 5.19
C PHE A 54 8.78 -10.11 6.65
N GLY A 55 9.47 -11.06 7.29
CA GLY A 55 9.78 -11.01 8.72
C GLY A 55 8.52 -10.79 9.59
N PRO A 56 8.60 -10.03 10.70
CA PRO A 56 7.46 -9.69 11.55
C PRO A 56 6.64 -8.50 11.00
N TYR A 57 6.80 -8.16 9.71
CA TYR A 57 6.14 -7.02 9.09
C TYR A 57 4.85 -7.42 8.39
N GLU A 58 3.77 -6.72 8.72
CA GLU A 58 2.51 -6.79 7.98
C GLU A 58 2.59 -5.94 6.71
N LEU A 59 2.16 -6.51 5.59
CA LEU A 59 2.14 -5.80 4.32
C LEU A 59 1.02 -4.75 4.30
N VAL A 60 1.39 -3.52 3.97
CA VAL A 60 0.42 -2.48 3.64
C VAL A 60 0.02 -2.65 2.18
N ALA A 61 -1.21 -3.12 1.96
CA ALA A 61 -1.76 -3.28 0.62
C ALA A 61 -1.77 -1.94 -0.13
N ASN A 62 -1.49 -1.98 -1.43
CA ASN A 62 -1.48 -0.81 -2.32
C ASN A 62 -0.53 0.31 -1.89
N TRP A 63 0.61 -0.06 -1.29
CA TRP A 63 1.69 0.86 -0.98
C TRP A 63 2.93 0.54 -1.83
N PRO A 64 3.54 1.54 -2.51
CA PRO A 64 3.06 2.92 -2.69
C PRO A 64 1.76 2.99 -3.52
N GLN A 65 1.07 4.13 -3.44
CA GLN A 65 -0.10 4.40 -4.30
C GLN A 65 0.35 4.60 -5.75
N PRO A 66 -0.54 4.34 -6.73
CA PRO A 66 -0.35 4.72 -8.14
C PRO A 66 0.28 6.10 -8.32
N LEU A 67 1.31 6.22 -9.17
CA LEU A 67 1.90 7.52 -9.47
C LEU A 67 0.90 8.36 -10.29
N PRO A 68 0.72 9.65 -9.95
CA PRO A 68 -0.23 10.51 -10.64
C PRO A 68 0.32 10.97 -11.99
N ASP A 69 -0.57 11.34 -12.90
CA ASP A 69 -0.19 12.19 -14.04
C ASP A 69 0.31 13.54 -13.52
N GLY A 70 1.45 13.98 -14.04
CA GLY A 70 2.07 15.25 -13.67
C GLY A 70 1.71 16.41 -14.60
N ASP A 71 2.18 17.60 -14.22
CA ASP A 71 2.09 18.82 -15.04
C ASP A 71 3.01 18.79 -16.28
N ASP A 72 3.91 17.80 -16.36
CA ASP A 72 4.74 17.50 -17.54
C ASP A 72 3.95 16.91 -18.72
N GLY A 73 2.66 16.61 -18.52
CA GLY A 73 1.77 16.05 -19.53
C GLY A 73 2.02 14.56 -19.81
N VAL A 74 2.93 13.91 -19.09
CA VAL A 74 3.18 12.47 -19.21
C VAL A 74 2.01 11.71 -18.58
N LYS A 75 1.49 10.73 -19.32
CA LYS A 75 0.38 9.87 -18.89
C LYS A 75 0.88 8.52 -18.42
N HIS A 76 0.33 8.04 -17.31
CA HIS A 76 0.74 6.76 -16.68
C HIS A 76 -0.27 5.63 -16.85
N ASP A 77 -1.36 5.86 -17.58
CA ASP A 77 -2.24 4.76 -17.98
C ASP A 77 -1.47 3.74 -18.83
N GLY A 78 -1.65 2.46 -18.51
CA GLY A 78 -0.86 1.38 -19.11
C GLY A 78 0.59 1.30 -18.64
N TRP A 79 0.99 1.98 -17.55
CA TRP A 79 2.32 1.87 -16.96
C TRP A 79 2.28 1.29 -15.54
N THR A 80 3.44 0.78 -15.10
CA THR A 80 3.63 0.22 -13.77
C THR A 80 5.08 0.40 -13.30
N TRP A 81 5.35 -0.07 -12.09
CA TRP A 81 6.63 0.02 -11.40
C TRP A 81 7.77 -0.66 -12.18
N GLY A 82 8.89 0.04 -12.31
CA GLY A 82 10.16 -0.59 -12.62
C GLY A 82 10.73 -1.32 -11.41
N SER A 83 11.87 -1.98 -11.59
CA SER A 83 12.58 -2.55 -10.44
C SER A 83 13.02 -1.42 -9.50
N VAL A 84 12.57 -1.48 -8.25
CA VAL A 84 13.00 -0.57 -7.17
C VAL A 84 14.42 -0.94 -6.77
N GLY A 85 15.34 0.00 -6.95
CA GLY A 85 16.75 -0.18 -6.61
C GLY A 85 17.10 0.33 -5.22
N ALA A 86 16.33 1.27 -4.68
CA ALA A 86 16.59 1.86 -3.37
C ALA A 86 15.36 2.49 -2.74
N VAL A 87 15.33 2.44 -1.41
CA VAL A 87 14.38 3.17 -0.57
C VAL A 87 15.18 3.83 0.57
N TYR A 88 14.89 5.09 0.87
CA TYR A 88 15.42 5.80 2.04
C TYR A 88 14.29 6.54 2.75
N ALA A 89 13.92 6.05 3.93
CA ALA A 89 12.93 6.68 4.79
C ALA A 89 13.60 7.78 5.64
N GLU A 90 13.54 9.03 5.17
CA GLU A 90 14.08 10.18 5.90
C GLU A 90 13.21 10.53 7.10
N THR A 91 11.89 10.59 6.86
CA THR A 91 10.84 10.73 7.89
C THR A 91 9.62 9.92 7.45
N PRO A 92 8.62 9.68 8.33
CA PRO A 92 7.40 8.98 7.94
C PRO A 92 6.72 9.61 6.71
N ASP A 93 6.78 10.93 6.55
CA ASP A 93 6.13 11.66 5.45
C ASP A 93 7.09 12.06 4.32
N ARG A 94 8.32 11.54 4.35
CA ARG A 94 9.34 11.79 3.32
C ARG A 94 10.17 10.53 3.08
N ILE A 95 9.63 9.64 2.25
CA ILE A 95 10.26 8.36 1.89
C ILE A 95 10.71 8.44 0.44
N TRP A 96 12.02 8.46 0.23
CA TRP A 96 12.62 8.51 -1.09
C TRP A 96 12.65 7.12 -1.71
N ILE A 97 12.21 7.02 -2.95
CA ILE A 97 12.22 5.80 -3.73
C ILE A 97 12.98 6.07 -5.03
N ALA A 98 13.89 5.17 -5.37
CA ALA A 98 14.55 5.16 -6.67
C ALA A 98 14.27 3.83 -7.38
N GLN A 99 13.66 3.92 -8.56
CA GLN A 99 13.32 2.77 -9.40
C GLN A 99 13.94 2.88 -10.79
N ARG A 100 13.97 1.79 -11.53
CA ARG A 100 14.51 1.75 -12.89
C ARG A 100 13.46 2.20 -13.92
N GLY A 101 12.92 3.40 -13.74
CA GLY A 101 11.87 3.96 -14.57
C GLY A 101 10.54 3.21 -14.46
N GLU A 102 9.64 3.44 -15.41
CA GLU A 102 8.34 2.78 -15.49
C GLU A 102 8.32 1.74 -16.62
N LEU A 103 7.51 0.70 -16.45
CA LEU A 103 7.37 -0.40 -17.41
C LEU A 103 5.96 -0.43 -18.03
N PRO A 104 5.82 -0.78 -19.31
CA PRO A 104 4.52 -0.84 -19.97
C PRO A 104 3.74 -2.08 -19.51
N LEU A 105 2.47 -1.94 -19.18
CA LEU A 105 1.59 -3.05 -18.88
C LEU A 105 1.11 -3.73 -20.18
N PRO A 106 0.91 -5.06 -20.17
CA PRO A 106 0.19 -5.71 -21.26
C PRO A 106 -1.29 -5.29 -21.26
N ALA A 107 -1.92 -5.37 -22.43
CA ALA A 107 -3.33 -5.04 -22.59
C ALA A 107 -4.22 -5.83 -21.62
N GLY A 108 -5.17 -5.15 -20.97
CA GLY A 108 -6.10 -5.75 -20.01
C GLY A 108 -5.53 -6.02 -18.62
N ALA A 109 -4.25 -5.73 -18.36
CA ALA A 109 -3.73 -5.77 -16.99
C ALA A 109 -4.35 -4.66 -16.15
N LYS A 110 -4.55 -4.93 -14.85
CA LYS A 110 -4.99 -3.90 -13.91
C LYS A 110 -3.90 -2.81 -13.79
N PRO A 111 -4.27 -1.53 -13.68
CA PRO A 111 -3.30 -0.45 -13.49
C PRO A 111 -2.33 -0.75 -12.35
N TRP A 112 -1.05 -0.39 -12.53
CA TRP A 112 -0.01 -0.54 -11.52
C TRP A 112 0.23 -1.97 -11.00
N THR A 113 -0.22 -3.00 -11.73
CA THR A 113 0.12 -4.40 -11.41
C THR A 113 1.64 -4.59 -11.50
N PRO A 114 2.33 -4.98 -10.42
CA PRO A 114 3.75 -5.29 -10.47
C PRO A 114 4.02 -6.43 -11.44
N TYR A 115 5.14 -6.36 -12.15
CA TYR A 115 5.48 -7.32 -13.20
C TYR A 115 5.54 -8.78 -12.74
N GLY A 116 5.96 -9.03 -11.50
CA GLY A 116 5.95 -10.37 -10.90
C GLY A 116 4.54 -10.95 -10.67
N MET A 117 3.51 -10.10 -10.66
CA MET A 117 2.11 -10.48 -10.48
C MET A 117 1.31 -10.51 -11.80
N LEU A 118 1.97 -10.29 -12.95
CA LEU A 118 1.34 -10.48 -14.25
C LEU A 118 1.14 -11.98 -14.56
N GLN A 119 0.24 -12.28 -15.50
CA GLN A 119 0.05 -13.63 -16.01
C GLN A 119 0.21 -13.66 -17.53
N PRO A 120 1.29 -14.25 -18.09
CA PRO A 120 2.43 -14.84 -17.37
C PRO A 120 3.28 -13.78 -16.64
N PRO A 121 4.00 -14.15 -15.55
CA PRO A 121 4.88 -13.24 -14.84
C PRO A 121 5.99 -12.69 -15.75
N ARG A 122 6.39 -11.43 -15.51
CA ARG A 122 7.51 -10.78 -16.20
C ARG A 122 8.54 -10.28 -15.21
N THR A 123 9.75 -10.01 -15.71
CA THR A 123 10.84 -9.47 -14.91
C THR A 123 10.95 -7.96 -15.09
N ALA A 124 10.90 -7.23 -13.97
CA ALA A 124 11.06 -5.78 -13.94
C ALA A 124 12.54 -5.31 -14.00
N THR A 125 13.48 -6.23 -13.84
CA THR A 125 14.93 -5.98 -13.96
C THR A 125 15.41 -6.18 -15.39
N GLY A 126 16.67 -5.78 -15.63
CA GLY A 126 17.34 -5.93 -16.93
C GLY A 126 17.47 -4.60 -17.65
N ASN A 127 18.35 -4.55 -18.65
CA ASN A 127 18.50 -3.38 -19.49
C ASN A 127 17.38 -3.35 -20.56
N ASP A 128 17.30 -2.22 -21.23
CA ASP A 128 16.32 -1.87 -22.26
C ASP A 128 16.98 -1.51 -23.60
N ASP A 129 18.31 -1.37 -23.60
CA ASP A 129 19.16 -1.00 -24.73
C ASP A 129 19.62 -2.19 -25.59
N GLY A 130 19.29 -3.43 -25.20
CA GLY A 130 19.78 -4.64 -25.88
C GLY A 130 21.18 -5.05 -25.42
N LEU A 131 21.62 -4.59 -24.25
CA LEU A 131 22.83 -5.05 -23.60
C LEU A 131 22.51 -5.84 -22.32
N GLY A 132 23.37 -6.79 -21.98
CA GLY A 132 23.31 -7.54 -20.73
C GLY A 132 23.90 -6.78 -19.54
N ALA A 133 23.92 -7.44 -18.38
CA ALA A 133 24.51 -6.88 -17.17
C ALA A 133 26.02 -6.61 -17.26
N THR A 134 26.71 -7.27 -18.20
CA THR A 134 28.15 -7.13 -18.50
C THR A 134 28.42 -6.22 -19.70
N CYS A 135 27.41 -5.50 -20.20
CA CYS A 135 27.49 -4.66 -21.40
C CYS A 135 27.72 -5.41 -22.73
N GLU A 136 27.56 -6.73 -22.74
CA GLU A 136 27.57 -7.52 -23.97
C GLU A 136 26.20 -7.50 -24.67
N PRO A 137 26.13 -7.68 -26.00
CA PRO A 137 24.86 -7.77 -26.71
C PRO A 137 23.93 -8.84 -26.12
N ALA A 138 22.67 -8.48 -25.93
CA ALA A 138 21.63 -9.35 -25.43
C ALA A 138 20.30 -9.08 -26.14
N GLU A 139 19.44 -10.09 -26.21
CA GLU A 139 18.11 -9.90 -26.76
C GLU A 139 17.31 -8.91 -25.90
N LYS A 140 16.56 -8.04 -26.58
CA LYS A 140 15.63 -7.14 -25.91
C LYS A 140 14.48 -7.95 -25.33
N ARG A 141 14.10 -7.63 -24.09
CA ARG A 141 13.02 -8.30 -23.36
C ARG A 141 11.63 -8.19 -24.00
N GLY A 142 11.42 -7.31 -24.98
CA GLY A 142 10.11 -7.04 -25.58
C GLY A 142 9.22 -6.08 -24.77
N TRP A 143 9.68 -5.61 -23.61
CA TRP A 143 9.06 -4.54 -22.81
C TRP A 143 10.15 -3.60 -22.30
N GLN A 144 10.31 -2.47 -22.97
CA GLN A 144 11.32 -1.49 -22.62
C GLN A 144 10.73 -0.52 -21.60
N ARG A 145 11.54 -0.13 -20.63
CA ARG A 145 11.16 0.92 -19.69
C ARG A 145 11.14 2.27 -20.39
N ARG A 146 10.40 3.21 -19.83
CA ARG A 146 10.67 4.63 -20.00
C ARG A 146 11.35 5.17 -18.76
N TYR A 147 12.27 6.09 -18.94
CA TYR A 147 12.89 6.80 -17.83
C TYR A 147 11.98 7.93 -17.39
N HIS A 148 11.07 7.59 -16.49
CA HIS A 148 10.16 8.50 -15.82
C HIS A 148 9.97 8.07 -14.38
N HIS A 149 9.79 9.01 -13.45
CA HIS A 149 9.68 8.73 -12.02
C HIS A 149 10.82 7.81 -11.54
N VAL A 150 12.04 8.09 -11.99
CA VAL A 150 13.22 7.31 -11.59
C VAL A 150 13.56 7.60 -10.13
N ILE A 151 13.33 8.84 -9.70
CA ILE A 151 13.42 9.28 -8.30
C ILE A 151 12.13 10.02 -7.93
N PHE A 152 11.49 9.59 -6.85
CA PHE A 152 10.30 10.24 -6.31
C PHE A 152 10.23 10.04 -4.79
N VAL A 153 9.35 10.79 -4.14
CA VAL A 153 9.16 10.79 -2.69
C VAL A 153 7.69 10.57 -2.39
N VAL A 154 7.42 9.68 -1.44
CA VAL A 154 6.06 9.40 -0.95
C VAL A 154 5.93 9.73 0.54
N ASP A 155 4.70 9.98 0.97
CA ASP A 155 4.35 10.07 2.39
C ASP A 155 4.13 8.69 3.03
N ARG A 156 3.77 8.66 4.32
CA ARG A 156 3.51 7.43 5.06
C ARG A 156 2.38 6.59 4.45
N ASN A 157 1.46 7.22 3.73
CA ASN A 157 0.32 6.57 3.08
C ASN A 157 0.66 6.10 1.66
N GLY A 158 1.91 6.30 1.23
CA GLY A 158 2.38 5.92 -0.10
C GLY A 158 1.96 6.89 -1.20
N LYS A 159 1.39 8.05 -0.85
CA LYS A 159 1.03 9.07 -1.82
C LYS A 159 2.29 9.82 -2.25
N MET A 160 2.49 10.00 -3.55
CA MET A 160 3.60 10.82 -4.05
C MET A 160 3.44 12.27 -3.60
N VAL A 161 4.46 12.79 -2.92
CA VAL A 161 4.53 14.18 -2.44
C VAL A 161 5.59 15.01 -3.18
N GLN A 162 6.52 14.35 -3.88
CA GLN A 162 7.52 15.02 -4.70
C GLN A 162 8.02 14.11 -5.82
N GLY A 163 8.20 14.65 -7.03
CA GLY A 163 8.91 13.99 -8.15
C GLY A 163 10.22 14.70 -8.47
N TRP A 164 11.17 13.99 -9.08
CA TRP A 164 12.45 14.53 -9.54
C TRP A 164 12.71 14.28 -11.04
N PRO A 165 11.76 14.65 -11.93
CA PRO A 165 11.85 14.32 -13.35
C PRO A 165 13.06 14.91 -14.07
N GLN A 166 13.59 16.04 -13.56
CA GLN A 166 14.78 16.68 -14.08
C GLN A 166 16.05 15.80 -13.99
N HIS A 167 16.01 14.71 -13.20
CA HIS A 167 17.11 13.76 -13.08
C HIS A 167 16.88 12.44 -13.84
N ASP A 168 15.69 12.21 -14.40
CA ASP A 168 15.37 10.92 -15.02
C ASP A 168 16.34 10.58 -16.17
N LYS A 169 16.73 11.60 -16.95
CA LYS A 169 17.67 11.45 -18.08
C LYS A 169 19.07 11.02 -17.66
N LEU A 170 19.48 11.26 -16.41
CA LEU A 170 20.79 10.80 -15.91
C LEU A 170 20.91 9.27 -15.89
N PHE A 171 19.79 8.56 -15.92
CA PHE A 171 19.75 7.10 -15.84
C PHE A 171 19.56 6.43 -17.20
N GLU A 172 19.23 7.20 -18.24
CA GLU A 172 19.10 6.75 -19.62
C GLU A 172 20.47 6.73 -20.32
N MET A 173 21.36 5.88 -19.79
CA MET A 173 22.71 5.69 -20.32
C MET A 173 22.81 4.33 -21.01
N THR A 174 23.66 4.23 -22.03
CA THR A 174 24.05 2.94 -22.62
C THR A 174 24.73 2.07 -21.57
N CYS A 175 24.34 0.80 -21.50
CA CYS A 175 24.65 -0.13 -20.41
C CYS A 175 24.22 0.36 -19.01
N GLY A 176 23.36 1.38 -18.95
CA GLY A 176 22.88 2.00 -17.73
C GLY A 176 21.77 1.17 -17.08
N ARG A 177 22.03 0.62 -15.90
CA ARG A 177 21.08 -0.24 -15.20
C ARG A 177 20.08 0.51 -14.31
N GLY A 178 20.13 1.83 -14.28
CA GLY A 178 19.33 2.68 -13.39
C GLY A 178 19.87 2.71 -11.94
N PRO A 179 19.19 3.41 -11.03
CA PRO A 179 19.64 3.59 -9.65
C PRO A 179 19.67 2.26 -8.89
N HIS A 180 20.62 2.13 -7.95
CA HIS A 180 20.78 0.95 -7.10
C HIS A 180 20.97 1.30 -5.61
N LYS A 181 21.12 2.58 -5.28
CA LYS A 181 21.30 3.02 -3.90
C LYS A 181 20.96 4.50 -3.77
N ILE A 182 20.30 4.86 -2.66
CA ILE A 182 20.20 6.24 -2.19
C ILE A 182 21.17 6.37 -1.01
N LYS A 183 21.99 7.41 -1.02
CA LYS A 183 22.84 7.79 0.11
C LYS A 183 22.61 9.26 0.37
N MET A 184 22.22 9.60 1.60
CA MET A 184 22.07 10.98 2.03
C MET A 184 23.23 11.37 2.91
N ASN A 185 23.80 12.56 2.66
CA ASN A 185 24.77 13.18 3.54
C ASN A 185 24.10 14.38 4.22
N PRO A 186 23.98 14.41 5.55
CA PRO A 186 23.40 15.54 6.27
C PRO A 186 24.37 16.72 6.46
N TYR A 187 25.61 16.62 5.94
CA TYR A 187 26.68 17.61 6.10
C TYR A 187 27.14 18.20 4.77
#